data_AF-A0A9D1W024-F1
#
_entry.id   AF-A0A9D1W024-F1
#
_cell.length_a   1.000
_cell.length_b   1.000
_cell.length_c   1.000
_cell.angle_alpha   90.00
_cell.angle_beta   90.00
_cell.angle_gamma   90.00
#
_symmetry.space_group_name_H-M   'P 1'
#
loop_
_entity.id
_entity.type
_entity.pdbx_description
1 polymer ?
#
loop_
_entity_poly.entity_id
_entity_poly.type
_entity_poly.pdbx_seq_one_letter_code
_entity_poly.pdbx_strand_id
1 'polypeptide(L)'
;MGGNVFRKAARVRSHIAARALLPVAAAAFCAALLILPQRAAVRPLFEGAAYYQFYAGSASSQAQIFTAQGEDAARVKGGVRALAGEAAFYARGAEALAQAEALGGVFLFARRSGACADYYYFSPRLGGGVVLEGQLVNLHVRLGGGGGAVGTPLIFG
;
A
#
# COMPACT_ATOMS: atom_id res chain seq x y z
N MET A 1 -9.43 -17.26 65.78
CA MET A 1 -9.30 -15.97 65.04
C MET A 1 -8.27 -16.15 63.94
N GLY A 2 -8.64 -16.21 62.66
CA GLY A 2 -7.67 -16.47 61.57
C GLY A 2 -8.16 -16.25 60.13
N GLY A 3 -9.48 -16.32 59.89
CA GLY A 3 -10.04 -16.23 58.54
C GLY A 3 -10.06 -14.82 57.89
N ASN A 4 -9.87 -13.74 58.67
CA ASN A 4 -10.06 -12.37 58.17
C ASN A 4 -8.82 -11.78 57.47
N VAL A 5 -7.62 -12.32 57.74
CA VAL A 5 -6.36 -11.82 57.15
C VAL A 5 -6.16 -12.36 55.73
N PHE A 6 -6.53 -13.63 55.48
CA PHE A 6 -6.40 -14.26 54.16
C PHE A 6 -7.33 -13.65 53.10
N ARG A 7 -8.56 -13.27 53.47
CA ARG A 7 -9.51 -12.62 52.55
C ARG A 7 -9.08 -11.20 52.13
N LYS A 8 -8.39 -10.46 53.01
CA LYS A 8 -7.87 -9.12 52.70
C LYS A 8 -6.70 -9.17 51.69
N ALA A 9 -5.79 -10.13 51.84
CA ALA A 9 -4.65 -10.29 50.95
C ALA A 9 -5.06 -10.65 49.50
N ALA A 10 -6.10 -11.47 49.34
CA ALA A 10 -6.63 -11.86 48.02
C ALA A 10 -7.28 -10.67 47.26
N ARG A 11 -8.04 -9.81 47.97
CA ARG A 11 -8.65 -8.61 47.37
C ARG A 11 -7.60 -7.58 46.94
N VAL A 12 -6.58 -7.34 47.75
CA VAL A 12 -5.50 -6.39 47.41
C VAL A 12 -4.71 -6.85 46.18
N ARG A 13 -4.40 -8.16 46.08
CA ARG A 13 -3.77 -8.74 44.87
C ARG A 13 -4.64 -8.61 43.62
N SER A 14 -5.97 -8.76 43.75
CA SER A 14 -6.91 -8.58 42.61
C SER A 14 -6.98 -7.14 42.10
N HIS A 15 -6.89 -6.14 42.99
CA HIS A 15 -6.87 -4.73 42.60
C HIS A 15 -5.54 -4.28 41.99
N ILE A 16 -4.42 -4.86 42.42
CA ILE A 16 -3.09 -4.58 41.85
C ILE A 16 -2.96 -5.23 40.46
N ALA A 17 -3.43 -6.46 40.29
CA ALA A 17 -3.46 -7.14 38.99
C ALA A 17 -4.34 -6.39 37.97
N ALA A 18 -5.54 -5.95 38.37
CA ALA A 18 -6.44 -5.18 37.51
C ALA A 18 -5.88 -3.79 37.12
N ARG A 19 -5.09 -3.16 38.00
CA ARG A 19 -4.45 -1.85 37.73
C ARG A 19 -3.21 -1.94 36.86
N ALA A 20 -2.52 -3.09 36.86
CA ALA A 20 -1.38 -3.34 35.98
C ALA A 20 -1.80 -3.76 34.55
N LEU A 21 -3.02 -4.27 34.37
CA LEU A 21 -3.55 -4.66 33.05
C LEU A 21 -3.79 -3.45 32.13
N LEU A 22 -4.25 -2.33 32.68
CA LEU A 22 -4.55 -1.12 31.91
C LEU A 22 -3.32 -0.52 31.18
N PRO A 23 -2.16 -0.30 31.84
CA PRO A 23 -0.98 0.21 31.15
C PRO A 23 -0.38 -0.81 30.16
N VAL A 24 -0.48 -2.11 30.44
CA VAL A 24 -0.01 -3.16 29.49
C VAL A 24 -0.86 -3.19 28.22
N ALA A 25 -2.20 -3.10 28.36
CA ALA A 25 -3.11 -3.00 27.22
C ALA A 25 -2.88 -1.71 26.42
N ALA A 26 -2.67 -0.58 27.10
CA ALA A 26 -2.35 0.69 26.45
C ALA A 26 -1.03 0.63 25.69
N ALA A 27 0.02 0.05 26.28
CA ALA A 27 1.31 -0.13 25.62
C ALA A 27 1.20 -1.05 24.40
N ALA A 28 0.46 -2.16 24.50
CA ALA A 28 0.19 -3.06 23.38
C ALA A 28 -0.59 -2.36 22.25
N PHE A 29 -1.59 -1.54 22.59
CA PHE A 29 -2.34 -0.75 21.61
C PHE A 29 -1.45 0.30 20.92
N CYS A 30 -0.63 1.03 21.67
CA CYS A 30 0.34 1.98 21.11
C CYS A 30 1.35 1.27 20.19
N ALA A 31 1.86 0.10 20.59
CA ALA A 31 2.74 -0.69 19.75
C ALA A 31 2.04 -1.17 18.46
N ALA A 32 0.78 -1.61 18.55
CA ALA A 32 0.00 -2.01 17.37
C ALA A 32 -0.22 -0.83 16.40
N LEU A 33 -0.50 0.37 16.91
CA LEU A 33 -0.63 1.58 16.10
C LEU A 33 0.67 1.96 15.36
N LEU A 34 1.84 1.57 15.87
CA LEU A 34 3.12 1.79 15.20
C LEU A 34 3.46 0.68 14.19
N ILE A 35 3.15 -0.57 14.51
CA ILE A 35 3.55 -1.74 13.70
C ILE A 35 2.61 -1.98 12.53
N LEU A 36 1.30 -1.80 12.71
CA LEU A 36 0.30 -2.10 11.67
C LEU A 36 0.48 -1.23 10.40
N PRO A 37 0.70 0.10 10.48
CA PRO A 37 0.93 0.92 9.30
C PRO A 37 2.22 0.54 8.58
N GLN A 38 3.27 0.19 9.32
CA GLN A 38 4.55 -0.24 8.74
C GLN A 38 4.39 -1.55 7.97
N ARG A 39 3.62 -2.52 8.50
CA ARG A 39 3.32 -3.76 7.77
C ARG A 39 2.42 -3.54 6.56
N ALA A 40 1.43 -2.66 6.67
CA ALA A 40 0.57 -2.30 5.54
C ALA A 40 1.37 -1.64 4.40
N ALA A 41 2.35 -0.80 4.73
CA ALA A 41 3.21 -0.13 3.75
C ALA A 41 4.09 -1.09 2.93
N VAL A 42 4.39 -2.29 3.44
CA VAL A 42 5.21 -3.30 2.75
C VAL A 42 4.40 -4.10 1.73
N ARG A 43 3.06 -4.13 1.84
CA ARG A 43 2.23 -4.82 0.84
C ARG A 43 2.22 -4.04 -0.48
N PRO A 44 2.27 -4.72 -1.64
CA PRO A 44 1.98 -4.08 -2.92
C PRO A 44 0.63 -3.37 -2.88
N LEU A 45 0.54 -2.24 -3.56
CA LEU A 45 -0.69 -1.46 -3.65
C LEU A 45 -1.75 -2.18 -4.47
N PHE A 46 -1.31 -2.84 -5.54
CA PHE A 46 -2.18 -3.58 -6.45
C PHE A 46 -2.12 -5.07 -6.12
N GLU A 47 -3.23 -5.78 -6.29
CA GLU A 47 -3.32 -7.21 -5.94
C GLU A 47 -3.36 -8.10 -7.20
N GLY A 48 -2.87 -9.34 -7.08
CA GLY A 48 -3.05 -10.38 -8.10
C GLY A 48 -2.24 -10.22 -9.38
N ALA A 49 -1.27 -9.29 -9.43
CA ALA A 49 -0.44 -9.10 -10.61
C ALA A 49 0.59 -10.22 -10.78
N ALA A 50 0.97 -10.50 -12.02
CA ALA A 50 2.00 -11.50 -12.33
C ALA A 50 3.38 -11.04 -11.83
N TYR A 51 3.69 -9.76 -12.06
CA TYR A 51 4.90 -9.11 -11.56
C TYR A 51 4.65 -7.62 -11.29
N TYR A 52 5.58 -7.03 -10.55
CA TYR A 52 5.55 -5.67 -10.07
C TYR A 52 6.85 -4.95 -10.42
N GLN A 53 6.76 -3.64 -10.56
CA GLN A 53 7.90 -2.73 -10.59
C GLN A 53 7.75 -1.69 -9.49
N PHE A 54 8.83 -1.42 -8.78
CA PHE A 54 8.91 -0.38 -7.77
C PHE A 54 9.92 0.67 -8.22
N TYR A 55 9.52 1.94 -8.14
CA TYR A 55 10.32 3.07 -8.59
C TYR A 55 10.93 3.78 -7.38
N ALA A 56 12.24 3.99 -7.38
CA ALA A 56 12.93 4.64 -6.27
C ALA A 56 13.65 5.94 -6.68
N GLY A 57 13.72 6.88 -5.74
CA GLY A 57 14.49 8.12 -5.83
C GLY A 57 13.80 9.24 -6.61
N SER A 58 13.10 8.92 -7.71
CA SER A 58 12.36 9.90 -8.51
C SER A 58 11.02 9.32 -8.96
N ALA A 59 10.00 10.16 -9.08
CA ALA A 59 8.73 9.83 -9.75
C ALA A 59 8.81 10.24 -11.24
N SER A 60 9.86 9.83 -11.93
CA SER A 60 10.11 10.16 -13.34
C SER A 60 10.88 9.04 -14.06
N SER A 61 11.21 9.24 -15.34
CA SER A 61 12.03 8.30 -16.14
C SER A 61 13.45 8.07 -15.60
N GLN A 62 13.91 8.87 -14.63
CA GLN A 62 15.21 8.70 -13.97
C GLN A 62 15.15 7.79 -12.73
N ALA A 63 13.99 7.19 -12.45
CA ALA A 63 13.82 6.29 -11.31
C ALA A 63 14.68 5.03 -11.43
N GLN A 64 15.19 4.55 -10.30
CA GLN A 64 15.69 3.18 -10.22
C GLN A 64 14.51 2.22 -10.19
N ILE A 65 14.53 1.20 -11.06
CA ILE A 65 13.44 0.24 -11.21
C ILE A 65 13.83 -1.08 -10.55
N PHE A 66 13.03 -1.53 -9.59
CA PHE A 66 13.15 -2.83 -8.95
C PHE A 66 11.99 -3.72 -9.40
N THR A 67 12.29 -4.85 -10.03
CA THR A 67 11.26 -5.80 -10.50
C THR A 67 11.11 -6.97 -9.53
N ALA A 68 9.88 -7.40 -9.30
CA ALA A 68 9.57 -8.56 -8.46
C ALA A 68 8.44 -9.41 -9.04
N GLN A 69 8.54 -10.73 -8.91
CA GLN A 69 7.40 -11.62 -9.14
C GLN A 69 6.36 -11.43 -8.03
N GLY A 70 5.10 -11.82 -8.29
CA GLY A 70 4.02 -11.58 -7.33
C GLY A 70 4.25 -12.13 -5.93
N GLU A 71 4.88 -13.30 -5.80
CA GLU A 71 5.23 -13.92 -4.51
C GLU A 71 6.32 -13.17 -3.73
N ASP A 72 7.20 -12.46 -4.44
CA ASP A 72 8.34 -11.73 -3.88
C ASP A 72 8.07 -10.23 -3.69
N ALA A 73 6.94 -9.73 -4.21
CA ALA A 73 6.66 -8.32 -4.34
C ALA A 73 6.76 -7.56 -3.01
N ALA A 74 6.18 -8.10 -1.94
CA ALA A 74 6.23 -7.48 -0.61
C ALA A 74 7.67 -7.40 -0.06
N ARG A 75 8.46 -8.47 -0.25
CA ARG A 75 9.86 -8.55 0.20
C ARG A 75 10.72 -7.53 -0.52
N VAL A 76 10.57 -7.43 -1.85
CA VAL A 76 11.31 -6.46 -2.66
C VAL A 76 10.89 -5.04 -2.29
N LYS A 77 9.59 -4.74 -2.25
CA LYS A 77 9.06 -3.42 -1.86
C LYS A 77 9.61 -2.95 -0.51
N GLY A 78 9.61 -3.82 0.50
CA GLY A 78 10.14 -3.51 1.83
C GLY A 78 11.65 -3.19 1.85
N GLY A 79 12.41 -3.65 0.84
CA GLY A 79 13.82 -3.34 0.67
C GLY A 79 14.11 -2.06 -0.11
N VAL A 80 13.12 -1.50 -0.83
CA VAL A 80 13.30 -0.29 -1.64
C VAL A 80 13.33 0.94 -0.75
N ARG A 81 14.49 1.61 -0.68
CA ARG A 81 14.61 2.92 -0.03
C ARG A 81 14.08 4.03 -0.94
N ALA A 82 13.41 5.02 -0.36
CA ALA A 82 12.85 6.16 -1.09
C ALA A 82 11.91 5.75 -2.25
N LEU A 83 10.95 4.87 -1.93
CA LEU A 83 9.89 4.47 -2.86
C LEU A 83 9.11 5.70 -3.34
N ALA A 84 9.10 5.92 -4.64
CA ALA A 84 8.45 7.03 -5.32
C ALA A 84 7.25 6.60 -6.17
N GLY A 85 7.11 5.29 -6.43
CA GLY A 85 5.99 4.75 -7.17
C GLY A 85 6.01 3.23 -7.27
N GLU A 86 4.95 2.68 -7.83
CA GLU A 86 4.74 1.25 -8.02
C GLU A 86 3.91 1.02 -9.28
N ALA A 87 4.19 -0.06 -10.00
CA ALA A 87 3.37 -0.57 -11.09
C ALA A 87 3.18 -2.09 -10.97
N ALA A 88 2.04 -2.57 -11.43
CA ALA A 88 1.63 -3.96 -11.41
C ALA A 88 1.15 -4.39 -12.80
N PHE A 89 1.56 -5.58 -13.23
CA PHE A 89 1.40 -6.06 -14.60
C PHE A 89 0.57 -7.34 -14.64
N TYR A 90 -0.44 -7.34 -15.50
CA TYR A 90 -1.49 -8.35 -15.58
C TYR A 90 -1.54 -8.98 -16.96
N ALA A 91 -1.92 -10.26 -16.98
CA ALA A 91 -2.13 -11.00 -18.22
C ALA A 91 -3.30 -10.45 -19.03
N ARG A 92 -4.31 -9.85 -18.38
CA ARG A 92 -5.48 -9.26 -19.05
C ARG A 92 -5.65 -7.80 -18.68
N GLY A 93 -5.93 -6.96 -19.67
CA GLY A 93 -6.17 -5.53 -19.46
C GLY A 93 -7.31 -5.20 -18.50
N ALA A 94 -8.35 -6.04 -18.47
CA ALA A 94 -9.49 -5.88 -17.56
C ALA A 94 -9.09 -5.93 -16.07
N GLU A 95 -8.03 -6.67 -15.73
CA GLU A 95 -7.55 -6.78 -14.36
C GLU A 95 -6.88 -5.48 -13.91
N ALA A 96 -6.08 -4.85 -14.79
CA ALA A 96 -5.48 -3.55 -14.53
C ALA A 96 -6.52 -2.44 -14.37
N LEU A 97 -7.59 -2.46 -15.20
CA LEU A 97 -8.71 -1.53 -15.07
C LEU A 97 -9.47 -1.73 -13.76
N ALA A 98 -9.74 -2.98 -13.38
CA ALA A 98 -10.44 -3.30 -12.13
C ALA A 98 -9.68 -2.78 -10.89
N GLN A 99 -8.34 -2.80 -10.90
CA GLN A 99 -7.56 -2.18 -9.83
C GLN A 99 -7.75 -0.66 -9.76
N ALA A 100 -7.79 0.02 -10.91
CA ALA A 100 -8.02 1.46 -10.94
C ALA A 100 -9.41 1.84 -10.41
N GLU A 101 -10.43 1.05 -10.76
CA GLU A 101 -11.78 1.18 -10.21
C GLU A 101 -11.83 0.90 -8.70
N ALA A 102 -11.16 -0.15 -8.22
CA ALA A 102 -11.08 -0.49 -6.80
C ALA A 102 -10.43 0.64 -5.96
N LEU A 103 -9.50 1.38 -6.57
CA LEU A 103 -8.88 2.58 -5.96
C LEU A 103 -9.73 3.84 -6.13
N GLY A 104 -10.91 3.78 -6.75
CA GLY A 104 -11.79 4.93 -6.97
C GLY A 104 -11.21 5.94 -7.95
N GLY A 105 -10.53 5.46 -8.99
CA GLY A 105 -9.98 6.31 -10.05
C GLY A 105 -11.06 7.08 -10.79
N VAL A 106 -10.91 8.40 -10.83
CA VAL A 106 -11.68 9.34 -11.66
C VAL A 106 -10.91 9.53 -12.96
N PHE A 107 -11.52 9.14 -14.08
CA PHE A 107 -10.91 9.29 -15.40
C PHE A 107 -10.65 10.76 -15.72
N LEU A 108 -9.46 11.04 -16.25
CA LEU A 108 -9.04 12.38 -16.64
C LEU A 108 -8.94 12.49 -18.16
N PHE A 109 -8.04 11.70 -18.75
CA PHE A 109 -7.83 11.66 -20.20
C PHE A 109 -7.16 10.33 -20.61
N ALA A 110 -7.13 10.07 -21.91
CA ALA A 110 -6.45 8.92 -22.49
C ALA A 110 -5.56 9.34 -23.66
N ARG A 111 -4.47 8.63 -23.86
CA ARG A 111 -3.57 8.76 -25.02
C ARG A 111 -3.42 7.42 -25.70
N ARG A 112 -3.23 7.44 -27.01
CA ARG A 112 -2.96 6.23 -27.80
C ARG A 112 -1.61 6.36 -28.47
N SER A 113 -0.76 5.35 -28.24
CA SER A 113 0.59 5.27 -28.77
C SER A 113 0.76 3.94 -29.50
N GLY A 114 0.55 3.94 -30.81
CA GLY A 114 0.54 2.72 -31.62
C GLY A 114 -0.53 1.73 -31.19
N ALA A 115 -0.10 0.53 -30.79
CA ALA A 115 -0.98 -0.53 -30.29
C ALA A 115 -1.33 -0.41 -28.79
N CYS A 116 -0.73 0.56 -28.09
CA CYS A 116 -0.96 0.79 -26.67
C CYS A 116 -1.93 1.95 -26.43
N ALA A 117 -2.71 1.84 -25.37
CA ALA A 117 -3.58 2.90 -24.86
C ALA A 117 -3.24 3.17 -23.38
N ASP A 118 -2.93 4.43 -23.09
CA ASP A 118 -2.60 4.93 -21.76
C ASP A 118 -3.79 5.73 -21.23
N TYR A 119 -4.29 5.39 -20.05
CA TYR A 119 -5.44 5.99 -19.39
C TYR A 119 -4.98 6.61 -18.08
N TYR A 120 -5.23 7.90 -17.91
CA TYR A 120 -4.77 8.68 -16.77
C TYR A 120 -5.94 9.00 -15.85
N TYR A 121 -5.74 8.82 -14.56
CA TYR A 121 -6.76 8.95 -13.53
C TYR A 121 -6.23 9.77 -12.35
N PHE A 122 -7.17 10.36 -11.63
CA PHE A 122 -6.97 10.83 -10.26
C PHE A 122 -7.74 9.93 -9.30
N SER A 123 -7.09 9.40 -8.27
CA SER A 123 -7.73 8.71 -7.16
C SER A 123 -7.59 9.53 -5.87
N PRO A 124 -8.69 9.82 -5.16
CA PRO A 124 -8.61 10.47 -3.85
C PRO A 124 -8.04 9.56 -2.75
N ARG A 125 -7.87 8.27 -3.02
CA ARG A 125 -7.30 7.28 -2.09
C ARG A 125 -5.77 7.21 -2.18
N LEU A 126 -5.19 7.83 -3.21
CA LEU A 126 -3.75 7.88 -3.42
C LEU A 126 -3.23 9.29 -3.10
N GLY A 127 -2.09 9.35 -2.41
CA GLY A 127 -1.38 10.60 -2.16
C GLY A 127 -0.50 11.01 -3.34
N GLY A 128 -0.11 12.29 -3.38
CA GLY A 128 0.80 12.82 -4.38
C GLY A 128 0.22 12.81 -5.81
N GLY A 129 1.12 12.85 -6.80
CA GLY A 129 0.79 12.85 -8.22
C GLY A 129 1.77 13.67 -9.05
N VAL A 130 1.55 13.66 -10.36
CA VAL A 130 2.28 14.43 -11.37
C VAL A 130 1.27 15.24 -12.17
N VAL A 131 1.56 16.51 -12.43
CA VAL A 131 0.71 17.35 -13.28
C VAL A 131 1.00 17.03 -14.74
N LEU A 132 0.01 16.51 -15.46
CA LEU A 132 0.03 16.26 -16.89
C LEU A 132 -1.14 16.98 -17.54
N GLU A 133 -0.88 17.75 -18.59
CA GLU A 133 -1.92 18.54 -19.30
C GLU A 133 -2.75 19.44 -18.37
N GLY A 134 -2.13 19.98 -17.31
CA GLY A 134 -2.82 20.81 -16.32
C GLY A 134 -3.69 20.05 -15.33
N GLN A 135 -3.72 18.71 -15.38
CA GLN A 135 -4.47 17.86 -14.47
C GLN A 135 -3.53 17.06 -13.55
N LEU A 136 -3.88 16.95 -12.27
CA LEU A 136 -3.12 16.15 -11.31
C LEU A 136 -3.44 14.66 -11.52
N VAL A 137 -2.46 13.90 -12.00
CA VAL A 137 -2.55 12.45 -12.23
C VAL A 137 -1.80 11.73 -11.12
N ASN A 138 -2.42 10.75 -10.49
CA ASN A 138 -1.75 9.90 -9.48
C ASN A 138 -2.03 8.40 -9.68
N LEU A 139 -2.68 8.05 -10.79
CA LEU A 139 -2.98 6.68 -11.18
C LEU A 139 -2.96 6.58 -12.71
N HIS A 140 -2.28 5.57 -13.22
CA HIS A 140 -2.06 5.36 -14.65
C HIS A 140 -2.34 3.89 -14.99
N VAL A 141 -3.18 3.65 -16.01
CA VAL A 141 -3.40 2.31 -16.59
C VAL A 141 -2.89 2.30 -18.02
N ARG A 142 -2.05 1.33 -18.36
CA ARG A 142 -1.61 1.09 -19.74
C ARG A 142 -2.15 -0.24 -20.23
N LEU A 143 -2.77 -0.25 -21.41
CA LEU A 143 -3.29 -1.44 -22.07
C LEU A 143 -2.55 -1.66 -23.39
N GLY A 144 -2.18 -2.90 -23.71
CA GLY A 144 -1.49 -3.24 -24.95
C GLY A 144 -0.99 -4.69 -24.97
N GLY A 145 -0.77 -5.24 -26.17
CA GLY A 145 -0.16 -6.57 -26.34
C GLY A 145 -0.94 -7.74 -25.71
N GLY A 146 -2.25 -7.59 -25.48
CA GLY A 146 -3.11 -8.59 -24.84
C GLY A 146 -3.21 -8.47 -23.31
N GLY A 147 -2.34 -7.67 -22.67
CA GLY A 147 -2.32 -7.47 -21.22
C GLY A 147 -2.60 -6.04 -20.79
N GLY A 148 -2.33 -5.76 -19.51
CA GLY A 148 -2.41 -4.40 -18.98
C GLY A 148 -1.55 -4.20 -17.75
N ALA A 149 -1.24 -2.95 -17.47
CA ALA A 149 -0.51 -2.52 -16.29
C ALA A 149 -1.25 -1.38 -15.61
N VAL A 150 -1.15 -1.30 -14.29
CA VAL A 150 -1.63 -0.17 -13.49
C VAL A 150 -0.50 0.29 -12.59
N GLY A 151 -0.35 1.60 -12.39
CA GLY A 151 0.72 2.14 -11.57
C GLY A 151 0.42 3.52 -10.99
N THR A 152 1.24 3.92 -10.01
CA THR A 152 1.18 5.21 -9.33
C THR A 152 2.58 5.82 -9.15
N PRO A 153 2.77 7.15 -9.30
CA PRO A 153 1.80 8.05 -9.93
C PRO A 153 1.67 7.77 -11.43
N LEU A 154 2.74 7.28 -12.07
CA LEU A 154 2.80 6.92 -13.49
C LEU A 154 3.61 5.62 -13.65
N ILE A 155 3.20 4.79 -14.61
CA ILE A 155 4.04 3.70 -15.14
C ILE A 155 5.17 4.30 -15.98
N PHE A 156 6.41 3.99 -15.63
CA PHE A 156 7.61 4.40 -16.38
C PHE A 156 8.18 3.22 -17.17
N GLY A 157 8.58 3.50 -18.42
CA GLY A 157 8.94 2.50 -19.44
C GLY A 157 7.83 2.32 -20.46
#